data_AF-A0A526TP72-F1
#
_entry.id   AF-A0A526TP72-F1
#
_cell.length_a   1.000
_cell.length_b   1.000
_cell.length_c   1.000
_cell.angle_alpha   90.00
_cell.angle_beta   90.00
_cell.angle_gamma   90.00
#
_symmetry.space_group_name_H-M   'P 1'
#
loop_
_entity.id
_entity.type
_entity.pdbx_description
1 polymer ?
#
loop_
_entity_poly.entity_id
_entity_poly.type
_entity_poly.pdbx_seq_one_letter_code
_entity_poly.pdbx_strand_id
1 'polypeptide(L)'
;LAKTAATPVEIMTAILKAPVDLLWFGGIGTYLRASTETNAEVGDRANDAIRITALDVRAKVIGEGANLGVTQRARIEFGLNGGRCNSDAIDNSAGVNCSDVEVNIKIALASAMRKGSLTRPARNKLLAEMTDEVGSLVLSNNYQ
;
A
#
# COMPACT_ATOMS: atom_id res chain seq x y z
N LEU A 1 -15.29 15.92 13.82
CA LEU A 1 -15.42 17.37 13.54
C LEU A 1 -16.74 17.83 14.14
N ALA A 2 -16.79 18.98 14.83
CA ALA A 2 -18.02 19.51 15.44
C ALA A 2 -18.84 20.40 14.48
N LYS A 3 -18.68 20.21 13.16
CA LYS A 3 -19.27 21.04 12.10
C LYS A 3 -19.72 20.19 10.93
N THR A 4 -20.71 20.68 10.18
CA THR A 4 -21.33 19.98 9.04
C THR A 4 -20.76 20.39 7.68
N ALA A 5 -19.97 21.46 7.62
CA ALA A 5 -19.21 21.88 6.44
C ALA A 5 -17.72 22.05 6.80
N ALA A 6 -16.84 21.57 5.93
CA ALA A 6 -15.40 21.55 6.15
C ALA A 6 -14.67 21.72 4.80
N THR A 7 -13.49 22.34 4.84
CA THR A 7 -12.59 22.40 3.68
C THR A 7 -12.02 21.01 3.39
N PRO A 8 -11.52 20.74 2.16
CA PRO A 8 -10.88 19.46 1.84
C PRO A 8 -9.75 19.08 2.80
N VAL A 9 -8.93 20.05 3.23
CA VAL A 9 -7.82 19.85 4.19
C VAL A 9 -8.34 19.36 5.54
N GLU A 10 -9.42 19.97 6.03
CA GLU A 10 -10.02 19.58 7.32
C GLU A 10 -10.68 18.21 7.25
N ILE A 11 -11.28 17.85 6.11
CA ILE A 11 -11.86 16.53 5.88
C ILE A 11 -10.73 15.48 5.86
N MET A 12 -9.68 15.69 5.08
CA MET A 12 -8.54 14.77 5.01
C MET A 12 -7.87 14.58 6.37
N THR A 13 -7.61 15.68 7.09
CA THR A 13 -7.03 15.61 8.45
C THR A 13 -7.95 14.87 9.41
N ALA A 14 -9.27 15.06 9.32
CA ALA A 14 -10.23 14.35 10.16
C ALA A 14 -10.29 12.84 9.86
N ILE A 15 -10.14 12.44 8.59
CA ILE A 15 -10.03 11.03 8.18
C ILE A 15 -8.77 10.41 8.79
N LEU A 16 -7.62 11.06 8.68
CA LEU A 16 -6.35 10.57 9.24
C LEU A 16 -6.41 10.39 10.77
N LYS A 17 -7.18 11.24 11.46
CA LYS A 17 -7.39 11.14 12.91
C LYS A 17 -8.59 10.26 13.29
N ALA A 18 -9.32 9.66 12.36
CA ALA A 18 -10.58 8.96 12.70
C ALA A 18 -10.33 7.74 13.62
N PRO A 19 -11.22 7.47 14.60
CA PRO A 19 -11.14 6.27 15.44
C PRO A 19 -11.70 5.07 14.66
N VAL A 20 -10.83 4.41 13.89
CA VAL A 20 -11.18 3.28 13.01
C VAL A 20 -10.31 2.06 13.33
N ASP A 21 -10.69 0.88 12.85
CA ASP A 21 -9.84 -0.29 13.01
C ASP A 21 -8.64 -0.26 12.04
N LEU A 22 -8.87 0.14 10.79
CA LEU A 22 -7.86 0.19 9.73
C LEU A 22 -7.83 1.56 9.06
N LEU A 23 -6.63 2.13 8.94
CA LEU A 23 -6.32 3.24 8.05
C LEU A 23 -5.45 2.74 6.89
N TRP A 24 -5.98 2.76 5.67
CA TRP A 24 -5.30 2.28 4.47
C TRP A 24 -4.82 3.44 3.60
N PHE A 25 -3.51 3.53 3.37
CA PHE A 25 -2.94 4.50 2.44
C PHE A 25 -2.89 3.91 1.04
N GLY A 26 -3.67 4.47 0.11
CA GLY A 26 -3.63 4.11 -1.32
C GLY A 26 -3.28 5.28 -2.25
N GLY A 27 -2.90 6.43 -1.69
CA GLY A 27 -2.60 7.66 -2.41
C GLY A 27 -1.09 7.87 -2.66
N ILE A 28 -0.70 9.12 -2.92
CA ILE A 28 0.70 9.50 -3.11
C ILE A 28 1.11 10.48 -2.01
N GLY A 29 2.28 10.19 -1.43
CA GLY A 29 2.99 11.07 -0.51
C GLY A 29 2.84 10.68 0.95
N THR A 30 3.49 11.44 1.82
CA THR A 30 3.73 11.07 3.22
C THR A 30 2.78 11.82 4.14
N TYR A 31 1.77 11.12 4.63
CA TYR A 31 0.69 11.69 5.45
C TYR A 31 1.03 11.75 6.93
N LEU A 32 1.91 10.86 7.40
CA LEU A 32 2.25 10.74 8.81
C LEU A 32 3.74 10.98 9.04
N ARG A 33 4.06 11.76 10.07
CA ARG A 33 5.42 11.94 10.60
C ARG A 33 5.46 11.66 12.11
N ALA A 34 6.64 11.44 12.66
CA ALA A 34 6.80 11.40 14.10
C ALA A 34 6.58 12.79 14.70
N SER A 35 6.18 12.84 15.97
CA SER A 35 6.11 14.09 16.74
C SER A 35 7.45 14.83 16.79
N THR A 36 8.55 14.08 16.66
CA THR A 36 9.94 14.56 16.68
C THR A 36 10.51 14.90 15.30
N GLU A 37 9.69 14.83 14.25
CA GLU A 37 10.01 15.30 12.90
C GLU A 37 9.26 16.60 12.60
N THR A 38 9.82 17.44 11.75
CA THR A 38 9.15 18.60 11.15
C THR A 38 8.66 18.26 9.76
N ASN A 39 7.67 19.01 9.26
CA ASN A 39 7.20 18.83 7.88
C ASN A 39 8.34 19.01 6.85
N ALA A 40 9.28 19.93 7.11
CA ALA A 40 10.42 20.18 6.25
C ALA A 40 11.37 18.97 6.13
N GLU A 41 11.58 18.23 7.22
CA GLU A 41 12.44 17.03 7.22
C GLU A 41 11.86 15.87 6.40
N VAL A 42 10.54 15.81 6.23
CA VAL A 42 9.92 14.72 5.46
C VAL A 42 10.07 14.90 3.94
N GLY A 43 10.26 16.13 3.46
CA GLY A 43 10.55 16.41 2.05
C GLY A 43 9.34 16.34 1.10
N ASP A 44 8.11 16.15 1.60
CA ASP A 44 6.88 16.13 0.80
C ASP A 44 5.99 17.36 1.06
N ARG A 45 6.33 18.49 0.44
CA ARG A 45 5.60 19.75 0.65
C ARG A 45 4.14 19.71 0.22
N ALA A 46 3.77 18.83 -0.71
CA ALA A 46 2.40 18.76 -1.23
C ALA A 46 1.40 18.30 -0.14
N ASN A 47 1.85 17.48 0.80
CA ASN A 47 1.03 16.98 1.89
C ASN A 47 1.18 17.75 3.21
N ASP A 48 2.00 18.79 3.28
CA ASP A 48 2.25 19.52 4.53
C ASP A 48 0.98 20.07 5.19
N ALA A 49 0.01 20.50 4.39
CA ALA A 49 -1.26 21.03 4.89
C ALA A 49 -2.14 19.99 5.58
N ILE A 50 -1.97 18.70 5.25
CA ILE A 50 -2.78 17.59 5.79
C ILE A 50 -1.98 16.66 6.69
N ARG A 51 -0.65 16.78 6.73
CA ARG A 51 0.23 15.88 7.47
C ARG A 51 -0.05 15.97 8.97
N ILE A 52 -0.17 14.82 9.62
CA ILE A 52 -0.36 14.73 11.07
C ILE A 52 0.79 13.97 11.74
N THR A 53 0.83 14.05 13.07
CA THR A 53 1.75 13.23 13.86
C THR A 53 1.21 11.82 14.05
N ALA A 54 2.08 10.83 14.21
CA ALA A 54 1.65 9.46 14.50
C ALA A 54 0.87 9.34 15.83
N LEU A 55 1.16 10.22 16.79
CA LEU A 55 0.41 10.31 18.06
C LEU A 55 -1.05 10.76 17.88
N ASP A 56 -1.37 11.45 16.80
CA ASP A 56 -2.75 11.85 16.48
C ASP A 56 -3.58 10.73 15.85
N VAL A 57 -2.94 9.65 15.42
CA VAL A 57 -3.60 8.53 14.75
C VAL A 57 -4.35 7.70 15.79
N ARG A 58 -5.64 7.48 15.54
CA ARG A 58 -6.52 6.65 16.38
C ARG A 58 -6.91 5.32 15.74
N ALA A 59 -6.32 5.02 14.58
CA ALA A 59 -6.47 3.71 13.95
C ALA A 59 -5.77 2.63 14.79
N LYS A 60 -6.31 1.41 14.82
CA LYS A 60 -5.62 0.28 15.46
C LYS A 60 -4.50 -0.28 14.57
N VAL A 61 -4.74 -0.28 13.26
CA VAL A 61 -3.83 -0.78 12.23
C VAL A 61 -3.66 0.25 11.13
N ILE A 62 -2.43 0.42 10.66
CA ILE A 62 -2.12 1.13 9.41
C ILE A 62 -1.69 0.11 8.37
N GLY A 63 -2.27 0.19 7.17
CA GLY A 63 -1.80 -0.51 5.99
C GLY A 63 -1.25 0.48 4.96
N GLU A 64 -0.04 0.24 4.47
CA GLU A 64 0.64 1.10 3.50
C GLU A 64 0.59 0.50 2.08
N GLY A 65 -0.56 0.59 1.42
CA GLY A 65 -0.67 0.29 -0.02
C GLY A 65 0.09 1.29 -0.90
N ALA A 66 0.31 2.50 -0.41
CA ALA A 66 1.11 3.55 -1.03
C ALA A 66 2.59 3.44 -0.65
N ASN A 67 3.48 3.98 -1.49
CA ASN A 67 4.88 4.13 -1.13
C ASN A 67 5.06 5.30 -0.16
N LEU A 68 5.74 5.04 0.96
CA LEU A 68 6.16 6.02 1.96
C LEU A 68 5.01 6.89 2.49
N GLY A 69 3.85 6.27 2.75
CA GLY A 69 2.70 6.93 3.38
C GLY A 69 3.01 7.44 4.79
N VAL A 70 3.94 6.77 5.47
CA VAL A 70 4.35 7.00 6.85
C VAL A 70 5.88 7.08 6.92
N THR A 71 6.44 8.08 7.59
CA THR A 71 7.90 8.11 7.81
C THR A 71 8.35 6.95 8.68
N GLN A 72 9.62 6.55 8.58
CA GLN A 72 10.15 5.47 9.41
C GLN A 72 10.02 5.76 10.91
N ARG A 73 10.28 7.00 11.34
CA ARG A 73 10.13 7.40 12.74
C ARG A 73 8.66 7.40 13.17
N ALA A 74 7.74 7.76 12.28
CA ALA A 74 6.30 7.69 12.55
C ALA A 74 5.82 6.25 12.74
N ARG A 75 6.31 5.28 11.96
CA ARG A 75 6.00 3.85 12.15
C ARG A 75 6.41 3.38 13.54
N ILE A 76 7.62 3.75 13.97
CA ILE A 76 8.14 3.42 15.31
C ILE A 76 7.28 4.08 16.39
N GLU A 77 6.99 5.36 16.26
CA GLU A 77 6.16 6.10 17.24
C GLU A 77 4.73 5.53 17.35
N PHE A 78 4.11 5.19 16.20
CA PHE A 78 2.80 4.56 16.17
C PHE A 78 2.82 3.18 16.85
N GLY A 79 3.84 2.37 16.58
CA GLY A 79 4.04 1.07 17.21
C GLY A 79 4.26 1.17 18.73
N LEU A 80 5.07 2.13 19.18
CA LEU A 80 5.29 2.40 20.61
C LEU A 80 4.01 2.87 21.31
N ASN A 81 3.08 3.51 20.58
CA ASN A 81 1.76 3.90 21.07
C ASN A 81 0.72 2.76 21.00
N GLY A 82 1.14 1.52 20.70
CA GLY A 82 0.28 0.33 20.66
C GLY A 82 -0.42 0.08 19.31
N GLY A 83 -0.13 0.89 18.30
CA GLY A 83 -0.58 0.65 16.93
C GLY A 83 0.15 -0.51 16.25
N ARG A 84 -0.40 -1.01 15.16
CA ARG A 84 0.24 -2.06 14.33
C ARG A 84 0.37 -1.57 12.89
N CYS A 85 1.56 -1.68 12.33
CA CYS A 85 1.81 -1.37 10.92
C CYS A 85 2.98 -2.20 10.42
N ASN A 86 2.91 -2.62 9.17
CA ASN A 86 4.11 -3.01 8.43
C ASN A 86 4.67 -1.77 7.71
N SER A 87 5.80 -1.94 7.03
CA SER A 87 6.21 -0.98 6.01
C SER A 87 5.46 -1.23 4.70
N ASP A 88 5.35 -0.18 3.89
CA ASP A 88 4.94 -0.24 2.48
C ASP A 88 5.54 -1.41 1.68
N ALA A 89 6.84 -1.69 1.86
CA ALA A 89 7.53 -2.80 1.19
C ALA A 89 6.93 -4.19 1.45
N ILE A 90 6.13 -4.35 2.51
CA ILE A 90 5.38 -5.57 2.82
C ILE A 90 3.92 -5.42 2.36
N ASP A 91 3.28 -4.30 2.70
CA ASP A 91 1.84 -4.12 2.46
C ASP A 91 1.48 -3.94 0.97
N ASN A 92 2.41 -3.45 0.13
CA ASN A 92 2.17 -3.19 -1.29
C ASN A 92 2.97 -4.09 -2.26
N SER A 93 3.67 -5.09 -1.73
CA SER A 93 4.57 -5.99 -2.48
C SER A 93 3.85 -6.87 -3.52
N ALA A 94 2.56 -7.14 -3.31
CA ALA A 94 1.79 -8.13 -4.07
C ALA A 94 1.81 -7.84 -5.58
N GLY A 95 1.79 -6.57 -5.99
CA GLY A 95 1.85 -6.19 -7.41
C GLY A 95 3.16 -6.60 -8.08
N VAL A 96 4.29 -6.45 -7.39
CA VAL A 96 5.61 -6.87 -7.89
C VAL A 96 5.67 -8.39 -7.97
N ASN A 97 5.19 -9.09 -6.94
CA ASN A 97 5.20 -10.54 -6.90
C ASN A 97 4.30 -11.17 -7.98
N CYS A 98 3.09 -10.63 -8.20
CA CYS A 98 2.22 -11.04 -9.30
C CYS A 98 2.94 -10.93 -10.65
N SER A 99 3.68 -9.84 -10.87
CA SER A 99 4.41 -9.63 -12.12
C SER A 99 5.53 -10.65 -12.34
N ASP A 100 6.28 -10.99 -11.28
CA ASP A 100 7.33 -12.01 -11.36
C ASP A 100 6.76 -13.38 -11.76
N VAL A 101 5.69 -13.81 -11.08
CA VAL A 101 5.00 -15.07 -11.41
C VAL A 101 4.46 -15.05 -12.83
N GLU A 102 3.83 -13.95 -13.25
CA GLU A 102 3.27 -13.81 -14.60
C GLU A 102 4.37 -13.87 -15.68
N VAL A 103 5.52 -13.23 -15.46
CA VAL A 103 6.67 -13.28 -16.37
C VAL A 103 7.19 -14.70 -16.51
N ASN A 104 7.34 -15.43 -15.40
CA ASN A 104 7.79 -16.83 -15.40
C ASN A 104 6.81 -17.73 -16.18
N ILE A 105 5.51 -17.56 -16.00
CA ILE A 105 4.49 -18.28 -16.79
C ILE A 105 4.61 -17.92 -18.28
N LYS A 106 4.77 -16.64 -18.62
CA LYS A 106 4.94 -16.20 -20.03
C LYS A 106 6.18 -16.79 -20.69
N ILE A 107 7.29 -16.90 -19.95
CA ILE A 107 8.52 -17.55 -20.42
C ILE A 107 8.26 -19.03 -20.73
N ALA A 108 7.59 -19.75 -19.83
CA ALA A 108 7.25 -21.16 -20.03
C ALA A 108 6.36 -21.37 -21.28
N LEU A 109 5.41 -20.45 -21.52
CA LEU A 109 4.50 -20.50 -22.67
C LEU A 109 5.14 -20.04 -23.99
N ALA A 110 6.30 -19.40 -23.96
CA ALA A 110 6.92 -18.76 -25.13
C ALA A 110 7.22 -19.75 -26.27
N SER A 111 7.61 -20.99 -25.95
CA SER A 111 7.89 -22.03 -26.96
C SER A 111 6.64 -22.46 -27.73
N ALA A 112 5.51 -22.67 -27.04
CA ALA A 112 4.24 -23.03 -27.66
C ALA A 112 3.70 -21.89 -28.54
N MET A 113 3.88 -20.64 -28.10
CA MET A 113 3.53 -19.48 -28.92
C MET A 113 4.38 -19.40 -30.20
N ARG A 114 5.71 -19.59 -30.12
CA ARG A 114 6.60 -19.58 -31.29
C ARG A 114 6.28 -20.68 -32.31
N LYS A 115 5.82 -21.84 -31.85
CA LYS A 115 5.39 -22.97 -32.70
C LYS A 115 3.99 -22.81 -33.28
N GLY A 116 3.25 -21.77 -32.89
CA GLY A 116 1.86 -21.53 -33.32
C GLY A 116 0.83 -22.43 -32.63
N SER A 117 1.22 -23.31 -31.72
CA SER A 117 0.31 -24.21 -31.00
C SER A 117 -0.47 -23.52 -29.85
N LEU A 118 -0.08 -22.28 -29.49
CA LEU A 118 -0.80 -21.44 -28.55
C LEU A 118 -0.91 -20.02 -29.09
N THR A 119 -2.14 -19.58 -29.40
CA THR A 119 -2.39 -18.21 -29.86
C THR A 119 -2.36 -17.21 -28.71
N ARG A 120 -2.08 -15.92 -29.00
CA ARG A 120 -2.09 -14.87 -27.96
C ARG A 120 -3.44 -14.75 -27.22
N PRO A 121 -4.61 -14.80 -27.88
CA PRO A 121 -5.89 -14.81 -27.18
C PRO A 121 -6.05 -16.01 -26.24
N ALA A 122 -5.69 -17.22 -26.69
CA ALA A 122 -5.75 -18.42 -25.87
C ALA A 122 -4.79 -18.34 -24.66
N ARG A 123 -3.57 -17.82 -24.86
CA ARG A 123 -2.60 -17.55 -23.79
C ARG A 123 -3.19 -16.61 -22.74
N ASN A 124 -3.81 -15.50 -23.17
CA ASN A 124 -4.40 -14.54 -22.24
C ASN A 124 -5.55 -15.15 -21.43
N LYS A 125 -6.37 -16.02 -22.04
CA LYS A 125 -7.41 -16.78 -21.33
C LYS A 125 -6.79 -17.70 -20.27
N LEU A 126 -5.73 -18.43 -20.63
CA LEU A 126 -5.01 -19.30 -19.71
C LEU A 126 -4.39 -18.51 -18.53
N LEU A 127 -3.80 -17.35 -18.79
CA LEU A 127 -3.28 -16.48 -17.71
C LEU A 127 -4.39 -16.01 -16.77
N ALA A 128 -5.55 -15.63 -17.30
CA ALA A 128 -6.69 -15.21 -16.49
C ALA A 128 -7.26 -16.37 -15.64
N GLU A 129 -7.26 -17.59 -16.19
CA GLU A 129 -7.69 -18.80 -15.47
C GLU A 129 -6.76 -19.13 -14.27
N MET A 130 -5.51 -18.66 -14.27
CA MET A 130 -4.54 -18.87 -13.17
C MET A 130 -4.61 -17.84 -12.04
N THR A 131 -5.60 -16.94 -12.03
CA THR A 131 -5.66 -15.81 -11.08
C THR A 131 -5.63 -16.27 -9.62
N ASP A 132 -6.39 -17.29 -9.27
CA ASP A 132 -6.52 -17.77 -7.89
C ASP A 132 -5.25 -18.51 -7.43
N GLU A 133 -4.62 -19.29 -8.32
CA GLU A 133 -3.34 -19.94 -8.05
C GLU A 133 -2.22 -18.93 -7.87
N VAL A 134 -2.12 -17.92 -8.74
CA VAL A 134 -1.13 -16.83 -8.61
C VAL A 134 -1.37 -16.07 -7.31
N GLY A 135 -2.62 -15.76 -6.98
CA GLY A 135 -2.98 -15.11 -5.71
C GLY A 135 -2.50 -15.94 -4.50
N SER A 136 -2.70 -17.25 -4.53
CA SER A 136 -2.26 -18.15 -3.47
C SER A 136 -0.73 -18.20 -3.33
N LEU A 137 0.00 -18.23 -4.45
CA LEU A 137 1.47 -18.17 -4.46
C LEU A 137 1.99 -16.85 -3.88
N VAL A 138 1.37 -15.73 -4.25
CA VAL A 138 1.74 -14.40 -3.76
C VAL A 138 1.49 -14.28 -2.27
N LEU A 139 0.35 -14.76 -1.77
CA LEU A 139 0.09 -14.78 -0.33
C LEU A 139 1.12 -15.64 0.41
N SER A 140 1.40 -16.87 -0.08
CA SER A 140 2.39 -17.74 0.55
C SER A 140 3.77 -17.08 0.66
N ASN A 141 4.21 -16.37 -0.39
CA ASN A 141 5.50 -15.69 -0.43
C ASN A 141 5.58 -14.43 0.47
N ASN A 142 4.44 -13.87 0.87
CA ASN A 142 4.41 -12.69 1.76
C ASN A 142 4.24 -13.05 3.24
N TYR A 143 3.75 -14.25 3.56
CA TYR A 143 3.58 -14.73 4.93
C TYR A 143 4.74 -15.58 5.46
N GLN A 144 5.56 -16.13 4.55
CA GLN A 144 6.69 -17.03 4.86
C GLN A 144 8.02 -16.35 4.57
#